data_AF-A0A1H1NV60-F1
#
_entry.id   AF-A0A1H1NV60-F1
#
_cell.length_a   1.000
_cell.length_b   1.000
_cell.length_c   1.000
_cell.angle_alpha   90.00
_cell.angle_beta   90.00
_cell.angle_gamma   90.00
#
_symmetry.space_group_name_H-M   'P 1'
#
loop_
_entity.id
_entity.type
_entity.pdbx_description
1 polymer ?
#
loop_
_entity_poly.entity_id
_entity_poly.type
_entity_poly.pdbx_seq_one_letter_code
_entity_poly.pdbx_strand_id
1 'polypeptide(L)'
;MIEFVEELLLAWGHEQVCPSTEVGIPSPLGQMDEVAAGTGGHRCLSLTEQYAAADRRVLAVEQALRDIVSGLGLVGRQLDNLADVRYARKPSLPLVVQWERLGISRNTYRARLDRLHVEIAARYPDLEGVITRLEAELPAAMARQAWVDKARKAAEKAARQAQKRQCDCSLCQVRRQAS
;
A
#
# COMPACT_ATOMS: atom_id res chain seq x y z
N MET A 1 20.48 7.66 -13.05
CA MET A 1 19.27 7.11 -13.70
C MET A 1 19.12 5.60 -13.50
N ILE A 2 20.06 4.74 -13.92
CA ILE A 2 19.92 3.28 -13.70
C ILE A 2 19.93 2.91 -12.20
N GLU A 3 20.81 3.51 -11.40
CA GLU A 3 20.86 3.30 -9.94
C GLU A 3 19.54 3.70 -9.26
N PHE A 4 18.97 4.84 -9.67
CA PHE A 4 17.67 5.30 -9.18
C PHE A 4 16.52 4.33 -9.52
N VAL A 5 16.52 3.77 -10.73
CA VAL A 5 15.53 2.74 -11.12
C VAL A 5 15.70 1.46 -10.29
N GLU A 6 16.94 1.07 -9.97
CA GLU A 6 17.22 -0.06 -9.07
C GLU A 6 16.62 0.20 -7.67
N GLU A 7 16.84 1.39 -7.10
CA GLU A 7 16.29 1.77 -5.79
C GLU A 7 14.75 1.74 -5.78
N LEU A 8 14.12 2.19 -6.86
CA LEU A 8 12.67 2.14 -7.00
C LEU A 8 12.12 0.73 -7.09
N LEU A 9 12.80 -0.14 -7.85
CA LEU A 9 12.42 -1.55 -7.93
C LEU A 9 12.62 -2.27 -6.60
N LEU A 10 13.64 -1.90 -5.82
CA LEU A 10 13.85 -2.40 -4.46
C LEU A 10 12.73 -1.94 -3.52
N ALA A 11 12.34 -0.66 -3.57
CA ALA A 11 11.23 -0.13 -2.77
C ALA A 11 9.89 -0.79 -3.14
N TRP A 12 9.61 -0.94 -4.44
CA TRP A 12 8.46 -1.68 -4.94
C TRP A 12 8.46 -3.13 -4.45
N GLY A 13 9.57 -3.85 -4.62
CA GLY A 13 9.70 -5.23 -4.18
C GLY A 13 9.54 -5.39 -2.66
N HIS A 14 10.00 -4.41 -1.88
CA HIS A 14 9.80 -4.40 -0.43
C HIS A 14 8.30 -4.32 -0.06
N GLU A 15 7.55 -3.40 -0.67
CA GLU A 15 6.11 -3.26 -0.43
C GLU A 15 5.32 -4.50 -0.85
N GLN A 16 5.71 -5.19 -1.93
CA GLN A 16 5.04 -6.43 -2.36
C GLN A 16 5.14 -7.55 -1.32
N VAL A 17 6.24 -7.56 -0.55
CA VAL A 17 6.47 -8.62 0.45
C VAL A 17 6.00 -8.23 1.84
N CYS A 18 6.20 -6.98 2.21
CA CYS A 18 5.80 -6.42 3.49
C CYS A 18 4.97 -5.19 3.20
N PRO A 19 3.68 -5.35 2.86
CA PRO A 19 2.82 -4.21 2.58
C PRO A 19 2.75 -3.35 3.83
N SER A 20 3.20 -2.10 3.73
CA SER A 20 3.11 -1.11 4.81
C SER A 20 1.66 -0.86 5.24
N THR A 21 0.72 -1.17 4.35
CA THR A 21 -0.72 -1.12 4.62
C THR A 21 -1.19 -2.46 5.18
N GLU A 22 -1.21 -2.60 6.51
CA GLU A 22 -1.89 -3.71 7.18
C GLU A 22 -3.42 -3.57 6.99
N VAL A 23 -3.95 -4.16 5.92
CA VAL A 23 -5.40 -4.37 5.78
C VAL A 23 -5.73 -5.69 6.46
N GLY A 24 -6.01 -5.65 7.75
CA GLY A 24 -6.68 -6.76 8.42
C GLY A 24 -8.07 -6.91 7.81
N ILE A 25 -8.25 -7.84 6.86
CA ILE A 25 -9.57 -8.24 6.37
C ILE A 25 -10.14 -9.18 7.42
N PRO A 26 -11.18 -8.79 8.20
CA PRO A 26 -11.83 -9.74 9.08
C PRO A 26 -12.43 -10.86 8.24
N SER A 27 -12.13 -12.10 8.62
CA SER A 27 -12.79 -13.26 8.03
C SER A 27 -14.30 -13.15 8.26
N PRO A 28 -15.15 -13.26 7.21
CA PRO A 28 -16.60 -13.11 7.33
C PRO A 28 -17.26 -14.20 8.18
N LEU A 29 -16.50 -15.21 8.63
CA LEU A 29 -16.97 -16.29 9.49
C LEU A 29 -16.87 -15.99 10.98
N GLY A 30 -16.26 -14.87 11.38
CA GLY A 30 -16.09 -14.52 12.79
C GLY A 30 -15.17 -15.48 13.52
N GLN A 31 -14.50 -14.99 14.56
CA GLN A 31 -13.86 -15.87 15.52
C GLN A 31 -15.00 -16.47 16.36
N MET A 32 -15.33 -17.74 16.13
CA MET A 32 -16.33 -18.50 16.88
C MET A 32 -15.81 -18.90 18.27
N ASP A 33 -15.31 -17.91 19.01
CA ASP A 33 -15.12 -18.02 20.45
C ASP A 33 -14.86 -16.61 20.98
N GLU A 34 -15.91 -15.99 21.53
CA GLU A 34 -15.89 -15.42 22.88
C GLU A 34 -17.12 -14.52 23.05
N VAL A 35 -17.94 -14.93 24.01
CA VAL A 35 -19.11 -14.21 24.49
C VAL A 35 -18.62 -13.01 25.30
N ALA A 36 -18.35 -11.86 24.64
CA ALA A 36 -18.19 -10.58 25.32
C ALA A 36 -18.45 -9.40 24.38
N ALA A 37 -19.32 -8.49 24.81
CA ALA A 37 -19.58 -7.23 24.14
C ALA A 37 -18.35 -6.31 24.24
N GLY A 38 -17.67 -6.07 23.11
CA GLY A 38 -16.58 -5.10 23.03
C GLY A 38 -16.13 -4.89 21.59
N THR A 39 -16.43 -3.71 21.05
CA THR A 39 -16.04 -3.19 19.73
C THR A 39 -14.59 -3.50 19.34
N GLY A 40 -14.40 -4.46 18.44
CA GLY A 40 -13.10 -4.82 17.86
C GLY A 40 -13.20 -5.02 16.34
N GLY A 41 -13.72 -4.04 15.62
CA GLY A 41 -13.75 -4.06 14.16
C GLY A 41 -12.49 -3.43 13.59
N HIS A 42 -11.53 -4.23 13.12
CA HIS A 42 -10.47 -3.72 12.26
C HIS A 42 -11.10 -3.19 10.97
N ARG A 43 -10.92 -1.90 10.71
CA ARG A 43 -11.56 -1.17 9.61
C ARG A 43 -10.79 -1.46 8.32
N CYS A 44 -11.43 -2.10 7.35
CA CYS A 44 -10.89 -2.12 6.00
C CYS A 44 -10.86 -0.67 5.48
N LEU A 45 -9.68 -0.19 5.08
CA LEU A 45 -9.57 1.07 4.34
C LEU A 45 -10.38 0.95 3.04
N SER A 46 -11.08 2.02 2.66
CA SER A 46 -11.70 2.07 1.33
C SER A 46 -10.62 2.06 0.24
N LEU A 47 -10.95 1.65 -1.00
CA LEU A 47 -10.02 1.69 -2.15
C LEU A 47 -9.33 3.05 -2.32
N THR A 48 -10.02 4.15 -2.01
CA THR A 48 -9.47 5.51 -2.03
C THR A 48 -8.52 5.80 -0.86
N GLU A 49 -8.79 5.28 0.33
CA GLU A 49 -7.87 5.36 1.48
C GLU A 49 -6.64 4.46 1.27
N GLN A 50 -6.79 3.31 0.61
CA GLN A 50 -5.67 2.46 0.16
C GLN A 50 -4.80 3.16 -0.88
N TYR A 51 -5.41 3.82 -1.87
CA TYR A 51 -4.69 4.57 -2.90
C TYR A 51 -4.00 5.83 -2.35
N ALA A 52 -4.56 6.44 -1.30
CA ALA A 52 -3.96 7.58 -0.61
C ALA A 52 -2.81 7.18 0.34
N ALA A 53 -2.81 5.93 0.83
CA ALA A 53 -1.78 5.37 1.69
C ALA A 53 -0.64 4.67 0.92
N ALA A 54 -0.92 4.20 -0.30
CA ALA A 54 0.08 3.55 -1.15
C ALA A 54 1.19 4.54 -1.52
N ASP A 55 2.44 4.11 -1.36
CA ASP A 55 3.59 4.90 -1.79
C ASP A 55 3.50 5.10 -3.31
N ARG A 56 3.51 6.37 -3.71
CA ARG A 56 3.38 6.80 -5.10
C ARG A 56 4.51 6.26 -5.97
N ARG A 57 5.67 5.97 -5.36
CA ARG A 57 6.79 5.28 -6.02
C ARG A 57 6.42 3.88 -6.47
N VAL A 58 5.71 3.13 -5.62
CA VAL A 58 5.27 1.76 -5.91
C VAL A 58 4.21 1.75 -7.01
N LEU A 59 3.22 2.65 -6.94
CA LEU A 59 2.21 2.79 -8.00
C LEU A 59 2.82 3.15 -9.36
N ALA A 60 3.86 4.00 -9.37
CA ALA A 60 4.55 4.36 -10.61
C ALA A 60 5.28 3.16 -11.22
N VAL A 61 5.97 2.36 -10.40
CA VAL A 61 6.63 1.12 -10.88
C VAL A 61 5.61 0.10 -11.37
N GLU A 62 4.50 -0.10 -10.67
CA GLU A 62 3.44 -1.00 -11.13
C GLU A 62 2.82 -0.56 -12.46
N GLN A 63 2.60 0.73 -12.63
CA GLN A 63 2.12 1.27 -13.89
C GLN A 63 3.16 1.09 -15.01
N ALA A 64 4.45 1.32 -14.71
CA ALA A 64 5.54 1.07 -15.64
C ALA A 64 5.58 -0.38 -16.12
N LEU A 65 5.50 -1.34 -15.20
CA LEU A 65 5.50 -2.76 -15.51
C LEU A 65 4.27 -3.14 -16.35
N ARG A 66 3.08 -2.61 -16.02
CA ARG A 66 1.87 -2.81 -16.84
C ARG A 66 2.04 -2.27 -18.26
N ASP A 67 2.63 -1.10 -18.41
CA ASP A 67 2.86 -0.47 -19.72
C ASP A 67 3.97 -1.17 -20.52
N ILE A 68 4.94 -1.77 -19.84
CA ILE A 68 5.95 -2.65 -20.45
C ILE A 68 5.28 -3.92 -20.97
N VAL A 69 4.42 -4.55 -20.17
CA VAL A 69 3.69 -5.77 -20.53
C VAL A 69 2.74 -5.52 -21.71
N SER A 70 1.99 -4.41 -21.69
CA SER A 70 1.06 -4.06 -22.76
C SER A 70 1.79 -3.66 -24.06
N GLY A 71 2.90 -2.91 -23.95
CA GLY A 71 3.64 -2.43 -25.11
C GLY A 71 4.55 -3.46 -25.77
N LEU A 72 5.17 -4.36 -25.00
CA LEU A 72 6.15 -5.33 -25.50
C LEU A 72 5.64 -6.78 -25.55
N GLY A 73 4.39 -7.02 -25.12
CA GLY A 73 3.76 -8.34 -25.15
C GLY A 73 4.55 -9.39 -24.39
N LEU A 74 4.97 -10.47 -25.07
CA LEU A 74 5.71 -11.58 -24.46
C LEU A 74 7.02 -11.11 -23.81
N VAL A 75 7.73 -10.19 -24.46
CA VAL A 75 8.98 -9.64 -23.91
C VAL A 75 8.69 -8.85 -22.65
N GLY A 76 7.61 -8.07 -22.62
CA GLY A 76 7.18 -7.34 -21.43
C GLY A 76 6.87 -8.29 -20.27
N ARG A 77 6.16 -9.40 -20.52
CA ARG A 77 5.90 -10.43 -19.50
C ARG A 77 7.19 -11.09 -18.97
N GLN A 78 8.19 -11.26 -19.83
CA GLN A 78 9.49 -11.78 -19.38
C GLN A 78 10.22 -10.80 -18.46
N LEU A 79 10.11 -9.50 -18.72
CA LEU A 79 10.69 -8.45 -17.88
C LEU A 79 9.93 -8.30 -16.55
N ASP A 80 8.61 -8.43 -16.57
CA ASP A 80 7.76 -8.45 -15.38
C ASP A 80 8.09 -9.65 -14.47
N ASN A 81 8.17 -10.86 -15.04
CA ASN A 81 8.61 -12.05 -14.31
C ASN A 81 10.04 -11.92 -13.75
N LEU A 82 10.95 -11.25 -14.47
CA LEU A 82 12.29 -10.96 -13.98
C LEU A 82 12.23 -10.03 -12.76
N ALA A 83 11.40 -9.00 -12.80
CA ALA A 83 11.19 -8.07 -11.70
C ALA A 83 10.61 -8.78 -10.46
N ASP A 84 9.61 -9.65 -10.64
CA ASP A 84 9.05 -10.48 -9.56
C ASP A 84 10.13 -11.34 -8.88
N VAL A 85 10.90 -12.09 -9.69
CA VAL A 85 11.93 -13.00 -9.17
C VAL A 85 13.03 -12.27 -8.41
N ARG A 86 13.42 -11.08 -8.87
CA ARG A 86 14.54 -10.32 -8.30
C ARG A 86 14.13 -9.49 -7.08
N TYR A 87 13.00 -8.79 -7.14
CA TYR A 87 12.67 -7.76 -6.16
C TYR A 87 11.51 -8.15 -5.22
N ALA A 88 10.50 -8.87 -5.71
CA ALA A 88 9.25 -9.10 -4.96
C ALA A 88 9.22 -10.41 -4.16
N ARG A 89 10.35 -11.12 -4.03
CA ARG A 89 10.44 -12.40 -3.29
C ARG A 89 11.21 -12.27 -1.99
N LYS A 90 10.70 -12.86 -0.90
CA LYS A 90 11.48 -13.18 0.31
C LYS A 90 11.48 -14.68 0.64
N PRO A 91 12.63 -15.22 1.08
CA PRO A 91 13.94 -14.56 1.16
C PRO A 91 14.51 -14.25 -0.24
N SER A 92 15.37 -13.24 -0.33
CA SER A 92 16.05 -12.91 -1.59
C SER A 92 16.84 -14.13 -2.07
N LEU A 93 16.62 -14.54 -3.32
CA LEU A 93 17.27 -15.71 -3.89
C LEU A 93 18.72 -15.37 -4.28
N PRO A 94 19.68 -16.30 -4.10
CA PRO A 94 21.02 -16.14 -4.67
C PRO A 94 20.93 -15.93 -6.19
N LEU A 95 21.82 -15.11 -6.76
CA LEU A 95 21.80 -14.77 -8.19
C LEU A 95 21.75 -16.01 -9.11
N VAL A 96 22.47 -17.07 -8.75
CA VAL A 96 22.47 -18.34 -9.48
C VAL A 96 21.07 -18.93 -9.60
N VAL A 97 20.36 -18.98 -8.47
CA VAL A 97 19.00 -19.52 -8.40
C VAL A 97 18.01 -18.65 -9.17
N GLN A 98 18.24 -17.34 -9.25
CA GLN A 98 17.36 -16.44 -9.99
C GLN A 98 17.34 -16.74 -11.49
N TRP A 99 18.51 -16.85 -12.14
CA TRP A 99 18.55 -17.14 -13.58
C TRP A 99 18.22 -18.60 -13.91
N GLU A 100 18.52 -19.55 -13.03
CA GLU A 100 18.08 -20.95 -13.16
C GLU A 100 16.56 -21.05 -13.16
N ARG A 101 15.89 -20.33 -12.24
CA ARG A 101 14.43 -20.32 -12.14
C ARG A 101 13.74 -19.68 -13.34
N LEU A 102 14.40 -18.70 -13.97
CA LEU A 102 13.95 -18.10 -15.21
C LEU A 102 14.31 -18.94 -16.45
N GLY A 103 15.06 -20.04 -16.28
CA GLY A 103 15.49 -20.91 -17.37
C GLY A 103 16.42 -20.24 -18.37
N ILE A 104 17.27 -19.31 -17.91
CA ILE A 104 18.14 -18.50 -18.76
C ILE A 104 19.59 -18.50 -18.32
N SER A 105 20.48 -18.19 -19.27
CA SER A 105 21.91 -18.00 -18.98
C SER A 105 22.15 -16.72 -18.16
N ARG A 106 23.28 -16.67 -17.44
CA ARG A 106 23.74 -15.47 -16.72
C ARG A 106 23.81 -14.23 -17.62
N ASN A 107 24.29 -14.37 -18.86
CA ASN A 107 24.42 -13.24 -19.79
C ASN A 107 23.05 -12.73 -20.25
N THR A 108 22.13 -13.65 -20.53
CA THR A 108 20.74 -13.30 -20.86
C THR A 108 20.04 -12.63 -19.69
N TYR A 109 20.28 -13.10 -18.46
CA TYR A 109 19.75 -12.48 -17.26
C TYR A 109 20.21 -11.02 -17.13
N ARG A 110 21.53 -10.76 -17.27
CA ARG A 110 22.07 -9.40 -17.20
C ARG A 110 21.50 -8.50 -18.29
N ALA A 111 21.48 -8.97 -19.54
CA ALA A 111 20.93 -8.19 -20.64
C ALA A 111 19.43 -7.87 -20.45
N ARG A 112 18.65 -8.78 -19.88
CA ARG A 112 17.23 -8.52 -19.56
C ARG A 112 17.07 -7.55 -18.38
N LEU A 113 17.97 -7.59 -17.40
CA LEU A 113 17.98 -6.64 -16.30
C LEU A 113 18.30 -5.23 -16.78
N ASP A 114 19.36 -5.08 -17.58
CA ASP A 114 19.73 -3.80 -18.18
C ASP A 114 18.59 -3.26 -19.06
N ARG A 115 17.94 -4.15 -19.83
CA ARG A 115 16.76 -3.79 -20.63
C ARG A 115 15.59 -3.34 -19.76
N LEU A 116 15.30 -4.03 -18.65
CA LEU A 116 14.25 -3.63 -17.72
C LEU A 116 14.49 -2.20 -17.21
N HIS A 117 15.72 -1.89 -16.81
CA HIS A 117 16.07 -0.55 -16.34
C HIS A 117 15.89 0.52 -17.41
N VAL A 118 16.31 0.25 -18.65
CA VAL A 118 16.14 1.17 -19.78
C VAL A 118 14.67 1.39 -20.12
N GLU A 119 13.86 0.33 -20.14
CA GLU A 119 12.44 0.41 -20.50
C GLU A 119 11.61 1.15 -19.44
N ILE A 120 11.98 1.03 -18.16
CA ILE A 120 11.38 1.81 -17.08
C ILE A 120 11.82 3.27 -17.17
N ALA A 121 13.11 3.53 -17.33
CA ALA A 121 13.64 4.89 -17.47
C ALA A 121 13.03 5.64 -18.66
N ALA A 122 12.83 4.95 -19.80
CA ALA A 122 12.23 5.53 -21.00
C ALA A 122 10.76 5.90 -20.81
N ARG A 123 10.00 5.14 -20.02
CA ARG A 123 8.58 5.41 -19.73
C ARG A 123 8.39 6.50 -18.69
N TYR A 124 9.40 6.75 -17.87
CA TYR A 124 9.37 7.79 -16.86
C TYR A 124 10.65 8.64 -16.86
N PRO A 125 10.87 9.47 -17.91
CA PRO A 125 12.05 10.31 -18.01
C PRO A 125 12.11 11.41 -16.93
N ASP A 126 10.97 11.78 -16.34
CA ASP A 126 10.85 12.78 -15.25
C ASP A 126 10.45 12.14 -13.90
N LEU A 127 10.65 10.83 -13.71
CA LEU A 127 10.25 10.17 -12.46
C LEU A 127 10.92 10.78 -11.23
N GLU A 128 12.18 11.20 -11.37
CA GLU A 128 12.95 11.86 -10.33
C GLU A 128 12.33 13.21 -9.94
N GLY A 129 11.88 14.01 -10.93
CA GLY A 129 11.15 15.25 -10.70
C GLY A 129 9.77 15.03 -10.08
N VAL A 130 9.06 13.99 -10.50
CA VAL A 130 7.77 13.58 -9.93
C VAL A 130 7.95 13.14 -8.48
N ILE A 131 8.94 12.29 -8.19
CA ILE A 131 9.22 11.82 -6.84
C ILE A 131 9.66 12.96 -5.92
N THR A 132 10.53 13.85 -6.41
CA THR A 132 10.97 15.03 -5.65
C THR A 132 9.78 15.94 -5.30
N ARG A 133 8.85 16.16 -6.24
CA ARG A 133 7.61 16.91 -5.98
C ARG A 133 6.74 16.21 -4.95
N LEU A 134 6.58 14.90 -5.06
CA LEU A 134 5.75 14.12 -4.15
C LEU A 134 6.33 14.03 -2.74
N GLU A 135 7.66 13.98 -2.61
CA GLU A 135 8.37 14.11 -1.33
C GLU A 135 8.22 15.51 -0.73
N ALA A 136 8.30 16.56 -1.56
CA ALA A 136 8.05 17.93 -1.11
C ALA A 136 6.59 18.15 -0.65
N GLU A 137 5.64 17.42 -1.24
CA GLU A 137 4.21 17.46 -0.87
C GLU A 137 3.87 16.57 0.34
N LEU A 138 4.78 15.67 0.74
CA LEU A 138 4.57 14.69 1.80
C LEU A 138 4.28 15.33 3.18
N PRO A 139 5.01 16.38 3.63
CA PRO A 139 4.69 17.08 4.87
C PRO A 139 3.28 17.71 4.86
N ALA A 140 2.84 18.24 3.72
CA ALA A 140 1.52 18.84 3.58
C ALA A 140 0.42 17.76 3.58
N ALA A 141 0.67 16.61 2.96
CA ALA A 141 -0.23 15.46 3.01
C ALA A 141 -0.36 14.88 4.43
N MET A 142 0.76 14.71 5.14
CA MET A 142 0.77 14.27 6.54
C MET A 142 0.02 15.24 7.46
N ALA A 143 0.20 16.55 7.27
CA ALA A 143 -0.51 17.57 8.03
C ALA A 143 -2.03 17.53 7.79
N ARG A 144 -2.47 17.30 6.53
CA ARG A 144 -3.88 17.11 6.20
C ARG A 144 -4.45 15.86 6.85
N GLN A 145 -3.73 14.75 6.83
CA GLN A 145 -4.18 13.50 7.45
C GLN A 145 -4.29 13.64 8.97
N ALA A 146 -3.30 14.25 9.62
CA ALA A 146 -3.35 14.56 11.04
C ALA A 146 -4.54 15.48 11.41
N TRP A 147 -4.91 16.41 10.53
CA TRP A 147 -6.09 17.25 10.71
C TRP A 147 -7.39 16.46 10.58
N VAL A 148 -7.51 15.58 9.58
CA VAL A 148 -8.65 14.68 9.41
C VAL A 148 -8.83 13.76 10.62
N ASP A 149 -7.73 13.19 11.13
CA ASP A 149 -7.75 12.32 12.31
C ASP A 149 -8.18 13.09 13.57
N LYS A 150 -7.72 14.34 13.74
CA LYS A 150 -8.18 15.22 14.81
C LYS A 150 -9.66 15.52 14.69
N ALA A 151 -10.14 15.87 13.50
CA ALA A 151 -11.55 16.17 13.25
C ALA A 151 -12.43 14.94 13.53
N ARG A 152 -11.98 13.75 13.13
CA ARG A 152 -12.67 12.49 13.39
C ARG A 152 -12.72 12.16 14.88
N LYS A 153 -11.60 12.26 15.60
CA LYS A 153 -11.57 12.06 17.06
C LYS A 153 -12.47 13.05 17.79
N ALA A 154 -12.54 14.29 17.32
CA ALA A 154 -13.46 15.29 17.84
C ALA A 154 -14.93 14.92 17.59
N ALA A 155 -15.27 14.43 16.39
CA ALA A 155 -16.61 13.96 16.06
C ALA A 155 -17.02 12.74 16.89
N GLU A 156 -16.13 11.76 17.06
CA GLU A 156 -16.36 10.58 17.92
C GLU A 156 -16.57 10.99 19.39
N LYS A 157 -15.78 11.93 19.89
CA LYS A 157 -15.95 12.48 21.24
C LYS A 157 -17.29 13.22 21.39
N ALA A 158 -17.69 14.01 20.40
CA ALA A 158 -18.97 14.71 20.39
C ALA A 158 -20.15 13.74 20.36
N ALA A 159 -20.07 12.67 19.56
CA ALA A 159 -21.07 11.61 19.51
C ALA A 159 -21.22 10.90 20.86
N ARG A 160 -20.10 10.54 21.52
CA ARG A 160 -20.11 9.95 22.87
C ARG A 160 -20.73 10.89 23.91
N GLN A 161 -20.45 12.20 23.83
CA GLN A 161 -21.05 13.19 24.73
C GLN A 161 -22.55 13.36 24.48
N ALA A 162 -22.99 13.36 23.22
CA ALA A 162 -24.41 13.44 22.86
C ALA A 162 -25.17 12.20 23.37
N GLN A 163 -24.59 11.01 23.21
CA GLN A 163 -25.15 9.76 23.71
C GLN A 163 -25.26 9.75 25.24
N LYS A 164 -24.23 10.22 25.95
CA LYS A 164 -24.27 10.36 27.41
C LYS A 164 -25.39 11.31 27.86
N ARG A 165 -25.52 12.48 27.21
CA ARG A 165 -26.60 13.43 27.48
C ARG A 165 -27.99 12.86 27.22
N GLN A 166 -28.16 12.03 26.18
CA GLN A 166 -29.42 11.33 25.92
C GLN A 166 -29.75 10.31 27.01
N CYS A 167 -28.77 9.52 27.48
CA CYS A 167 -28.95 8.59 28.59
C CYS A 167 -29.27 9.30 29.92
N ASP A 168 -28.59 10.41 30.22
CA ASP A 168 -28.84 11.19 31.43
C ASP A 168 -30.25 11.82 31.41
N CYS A 169 -30.72 12.26 30.23
CA CYS A 169 -32.07 12.78 30.04
C CYS A 169 -33.15 11.71 30.18
N SER A 170 -32.95 10.52 29.59
CA SER A 170 -33.91 9.42 29.70
C SER A 170 -34.00 8.87 31.13
N LEU A 171 -32.88 8.78 31.85
CA LEU A 171 -32.87 8.41 33.28
C LEU A 171 -33.62 9.43 34.16
N CYS A 172 -33.48 10.72 33.88
CA CYS A 172 -34.26 11.76 34.56
C CYS A 172 -35.77 11.67 34.29
N GLN A 173 -36.18 11.32 33.07
CA GLN A 173 -37.59 11.13 32.72
C GLN A 173 -38.20 9.92 33.43
N VAL A 174 -37.48 8.79 33.46
CA VAL A 174 -37.95 7.57 34.15
C VAL A 174 -38.12 7.82 35.66
N ARG A 175 -37.18 8.53 36.30
CA ARG A 175 -37.30 8.90 37.72
C ARG A 175 -38.53 9.77 38.02
N ARG A 176 -38.89 10.69 37.11
CA ARG A 176 -40.07 11.56 37.28
C ARG A 176 -41.41 10.83 37.12
N GLN A 177 -41.46 9.73 36.37
CA GLN A 177 -42.67 8.93 36.20
C GLN A 177 -42.91 7.92 37.34
N ALA A 178 -41.88 7.67 38.17
CA ALA A 178 -41.93 6.77 39.31
C ALA A 178 -42.23 7.49 40.65
N SER A 179 -42.50 8.81 40.62
CA SER A 179 -42.89 9.64 41.77
C SER A 179 -44.35 10.05 41.64
#